data_AF-A0A4P5W289-F1
#
_entry.id   AF-A0A4P5W289-F1
#
_cell.length_a   1.000
_cell.length_b   1.000
_cell.length_c   1.000
_cell.angle_alpha   90.00
_cell.angle_beta   90.00
_cell.angle_gamma   90.00
#
_symmetry.space_group_name_H-M   'P 1'
#
loop_
_entity.id
_entity.type
_entity.pdbx_description
1 polymer ?
#
loop_
_entity_poly.entity_id
_entity_poly.type
_entity_poly.pdbx_seq_one_letter_code
_entity_poly.pdbx_strand_id
1 'polypeptide(L)'
;MLLAMLLACPEEKEETAPPLGMILKNDDQLYVGVARVDITPEITETYFDANGNNEFDGCLTDPTGTRGGCNGESFDDTNGDGRFDAIWIAGYQSKRAAQDVHDPLSATAVVMSLNGEYVAFVGIDVIGVLENRVRDAQDALEAKGFDRDRVIVSSSHAHSSADSAGIWGPDEVTSGANPEFVASLTAAIEDTIETAASGMEPVSPRVGVAHLTAPEFNGEPFGGINPDASVEAGLNDIRDPIITGGDIFSLAFDGANGRVATIVSASGHPEVTDSNHSSLSADYPGVIRDWIDTSDGGTTLFLSGALGGMQSAGGSTIPVVDEAGARVLDEAGDPVWTSEGGFEFSRMWGTLLAQEAQASLTDDQAWDKIRVRKAGYLIPVDNVSFKLAFQLHLLDTSNEYVVQTSDCPGYGSDFEVFGCVPAASWVIELGPLTFGSAPGELFPELFWGVPDEPAMADASLRGDDKRWVQEDPDCFALDFASVCKDTDSVDAPTDCDGEGTECDGVCNCLQAHAAPYRTSDELPTPIVDLLPGTYKAPLGITNAYCGYIVPGPDFNTFVNVTTDDGDHYEETNSCTSSFGDLVLGAFHELAE
;
A
#
# COMPACT_ATOMS: atom_id res chain seq x y z
N MET A 1 -34.98 -47.14 51.89
CA MET A 1 -34.10 -46.64 50.83
C MET A 1 -34.91 -45.67 49.98
N LEU A 2 -34.84 -44.37 50.28
CA LEU A 2 -35.32 -43.31 49.39
C LEU A 2 -34.09 -42.75 48.69
N LEU A 3 -34.09 -42.78 47.36
CA LEU A 3 -33.04 -42.24 46.51
C LEU A 3 -33.48 -40.81 46.14
N ALA A 4 -32.72 -39.81 46.60
CA ALA A 4 -32.92 -38.42 46.21
C ALA A 4 -32.17 -38.17 44.89
N MET A 5 -32.89 -37.79 43.83
CA MET A 5 -32.32 -37.23 42.61
C MET A 5 -31.90 -35.78 42.90
N LEU A 6 -30.60 -35.53 42.92
CA LEU A 6 -30.03 -34.19 42.82
C LEU A 6 -30.03 -33.79 41.34
N LEU A 7 -30.90 -32.82 41.00
CA LEU A 7 -30.79 -32.04 39.77
C LEU A 7 -29.53 -31.18 39.89
N ALA A 8 -28.52 -31.46 39.06
CA ALA A 8 -27.42 -30.54 38.83
C ALA A 8 -27.95 -29.37 37.98
N CYS A 9 -27.88 -28.15 38.50
CA CYS A 9 -27.95 -26.95 37.66
C CYS A 9 -26.72 -26.94 36.74
N PRO A 10 -26.84 -26.50 35.48
CA PRO A 10 -25.66 -26.21 34.67
C PRO A 10 -24.87 -25.09 35.36
N GLU A 11 -23.55 -25.26 35.46
CA GLU A 11 -22.64 -24.17 35.83
C GLU A 11 -22.89 -23.01 34.87
N GLU A 12 -23.30 -21.85 35.41
CA GLU A 12 -23.17 -20.59 34.70
C GLU A 12 -21.68 -20.43 34.38
N LYS A 13 -21.33 -20.48 33.08
CA LYS A 13 -20.00 -20.06 32.65
C LYS A 13 -19.82 -18.63 33.16
N GLU A 14 -18.82 -18.44 34.00
CA GLU A 14 -18.37 -17.12 34.44
C GLU A 14 -18.16 -16.28 33.17
N GLU A 15 -18.99 -15.26 32.98
CA GLU A 15 -18.96 -14.38 31.82
C GLU A 15 -17.67 -13.57 31.96
N THR A 16 -16.59 -14.09 31.36
CA THR A 16 -15.28 -13.44 31.35
C THR A 16 -15.47 -12.05 30.75
N ALA A 17 -15.01 -11.03 31.46
CA ALA A 17 -15.10 -9.66 30.98
C ALA A 17 -14.56 -9.58 29.53
N PRO A 18 -15.20 -8.82 28.63
CA PRO A 18 -14.73 -8.66 27.26
C PRO A 18 -13.27 -8.21 27.22
N PRO A 19 -12.49 -8.61 26.20
CA PRO A 19 -11.10 -8.19 26.07
C PRO A 19 -11.03 -6.67 26.02
N LEU A 20 -10.02 -6.09 26.66
CA LEU A 20 -9.69 -4.66 26.56
C LEU A 20 -10.85 -3.68 26.89
N GLY A 21 -11.87 -4.13 27.62
CA GLY A 21 -13.03 -3.30 27.95
C GLY A 21 -14.04 -3.10 26.81
N MET A 22 -13.95 -3.89 25.73
CA MET A 22 -14.86 -3.83 24.59
C MET A 22 -16.33 -4.05 24.95
N ILE A 23 -17.23 -3.51 24.13
CA ILE A 23 -18.67 -3.76 24.24
C ILE A 23 -19.10 -4.91 23.34
N LEU A 24 -18.95 -6.15 23.81
CA LEU A 24 -19.39 -7.35 23.07
C LEU A 24 -20.80 -7.79 23.50
N LYS A 25 -21.83 -7.21 22.89
CA LYS A 25 -23.25 -7.53 23.16
C LYS A 25 -23.94 -8.19 21.98
N ASN A 26 -25.04 -8.88 22.28
CA ASN A 26 -25.98 -9.46 21.31
C ASN A 26 -27.30 -8.68 21.33
N ASP A 27 -27.30 -7.46 20.80
CA ASP A 27 -28.40 -6.50 20.87
C ASP A 27 -28.69 -5.77 19.53
N ASP A 28 -28.16 -6.29 18.41
CA ASP A 28 -28.29 -5.73 17.06
C ASP A 28 -27.78 -4.28 16.93
N GLN A 29 -27.00 -3.80 17.91
CA GLN A 29 -26.40 -2.47 17.93
C GLN A 29 -24.93 -2.58 17.52
N LEU A 30 -24.53 -1.76 16.55
CA LEU A 30 -23.12 -1.55 16.20
C LEU A 30 -22.48 -0.65 17.25
N TYR A 31 -21.35 -1.08 17.80
CA TYR A 31 -20.50 -0.28 18.67
C TYR A 31 -19.17 -0.02 17.99
N VAL A 32 -18.70 1.22 18.03
CA VAL A 32 -17.44 1.63 17.41
C VAL A 32 -16.67 2.49 18.40
N GLY A 33 -15.37 2.23 18.48
CA GLY A 33 -14.41 3.10 19.15
C GLY A 33 -13.26 3.43 18.22
N VAL A 34 -12.63 4.58 18.44
CA VAL A 34 -11.55 5.10 17.61
C VAL A 34 -10.47 5.74 18.47
N ALA A 35 -9.22 5.62 18.04
CA ALA A 35 -8.09 6.27 18.67
C ALA A 35 -7.04 6.63 17.61
N ARG A 36 -6.38 7.77 17.77
CA ARG A 36 -5.21 8.17 16.97
C ARG A 36 -4.07 8.55 17.90
N VAL A 37 -2.87 8.10 17.60
CA VAL A 37 -1.63 8.50 18.27
C VAL A 37 -0.65 9.05 17.24
N ASP A 38 0.11 10.06 17.64
CA ASP A 38 1.23 10.60 16.88
C ASP A 38 2.39 9.60 16.94
N ILE A 39 2.95 9.24 15.79
CA ILE A 39 4.10 8.34 15.66
C ILE A 39 5.31 9.04 15.05
N THR A 40 5.23 10.35 14.82
CA THR A 40 6.30 11.13 14.19
C THR A 40 7.59 10.98 14.99
N PRO A 41 8.68 10.46 14.40
CA PRO A 41 9.94 10.33 15.11
C PRO A 41 10.53 11.71 15.40
N GLU A 42 11.25 11.82 16.51
CA GLU A 42 12.00 13.03 16.83
C GLU A 42 13.23 13.14 15.92
N ILE A 43 13.31 14.23 15.16
CA ILE A 43 14.49 14.54 14.34
C ILE A 43 15.48 15.28 15.23
N THR A 44 16.52 14.58 15.69
CA THR A 44 17.53 15.14 16.61
C THR A 44 18.72 15.76 15.89
N GLU A 45 19.09 15.22 14.73
CA GLU A 45 20.24 15.67 13.95
C GLU A 45 19.81 15.95 12.51
N THR A 46 20.28 17.06 11.94
CA THR A 46 20.07 17.42 10.53
C THR A 46 21.42 17.65 9.86
N TYR A 47 21.41 17.88 8.55
CA TYR A 47 22.62 18.08 7.75
C TYR A 47 22.58 19.36 6.94
N PHE A 48 23.76 19.83 6.54
CA PHE A 48 23.91 20.91 5.59
C PHE A 48 23.98 20.32 4.18
N ASP A 49 22.88 20.42 3.44
CA ASP A 49 22.85 20.11 2.01
C ASP A 49 23.63 21.18 1.24
N ALA A 50 24.85 20.84 0.82
CA ALA A 50 25.74 21.76 0.15
C ALA A 50 25.39 21.94 -1.34
N ASN A 51 24.70 20.97 -1.93
CA ASN A 51 24.50 20.86 -3.36
C ASN A 51 23.04 21.06 -3.80
N GLY A 52 22.10 21.04 -2.85
CA GLY A 52 20.69 21.33 -3.02
C GLY A 52 19.88 20.18 -3.61
N ASN A 53 20.34 18.94 -3.47
CA ASN A 53 19.67 17.74 -4.00
C ASN A 53 18.76 17.03 -2.99
N ASN A 54 18.65 17.52 -1.74
CA ASN A 54 17.89 16.86 -0.67
C ASN A 54 18.41 15.45 -0.29
N GLU A 55 19.65 15.12 -0.61
CA GLU A 55 20.30 13.87 -0.20
C GLU A 55 21.51 14.17 0.70
N PHE A 56 21.77 13.28 1.67
CA PHE A 56 22.98 13.33 2.46
C PHE A 56 24.14 12.63 1.72
N ASP A 57 24.99 13.44 1.11
CA ASP A 57 26.24 13.04 0.46
C ASP A 57 27.47 13.23 1.38
N GLY A 58 27.21 13.47 2.67
CA GLY A 58 28.21 13.59 3.72
C GLY A 58 28.82 12.28 4.17
N CYS A 59 29.65 12.36 5.21
CA CYS A 59 30.23 11.19 5.85
C CYS A 59 29.57 10.96 7.21
N LEU A 60 28.99 9.78 7.44
CA LEU A 60 28.33 9.39 8.69
C LEU A 60 29.19 9.48 9.97
N THR A 61 30.50 9.74 9.86
CA THR A 61 31.43 9.81 10.99
C THR A 61 32.32 11.05 10.94
N ASP A 62 31.91 12.09 10.22
CA ASP A 62 32.60 13.38 10.18
C ASP A 62 31.59 14.53 10.24
N PRO A 63 31.26 15.01 11.45
CA PRO A 63 30.33 16.11 11.65
C PRO A 63 30.72 17.39 10.90
N THR A 64 32.00 17.55 10.54
CA THR A 64 32.48 18.76 9.90
C THR A 64 32.30 18.77 8.38
N GLY A 65 32.05 17.62 7.76
CA GLY A 65 32.02 17.46 6.30
C GLY A 65 33.36 17.75 5.61
N THR A 66 34.47 17.91 6.35
CA THR A 66 35.75 18.36 5.79
C THR A 66 36.65 17.23 5.29
N ARG A 67 36.40 15.99 5.71
CA ARG A 67 37.11 14.82 5.21
C ARG A 67 36.82 14.63 3.71
N GLY A 68 37.84 14.18 2.99
CA GLY A 68 37.68 13.87 1.56
C GLY A 68 36.60 12.80 1.35
N GLY A 69 35.68 13.08 0.43
CA GLY A 69 34.54 12.20 0.12
C GLY A 69 33.23 12.53 0.84
N CYS A 70 33.20 13.53 1.73
CA CYS A 70 31.98 13.97 2.42
C CYS A 70 31.26 15.13 1.70
N ASN A 71 31.68 15.45 0.48
CA ASN A 71 31.10 16.48 -0.41
C ASN A 71 30.88 17.88 0.19
N GLY A 72 31.50 18.20 1.33
CA GLY A 72 31.31 19.46 2.04
C GLY A 72 30.05 19.50 2.92
N GLU A 73 29.38 18.36 3.10
CA GLU A 73 28.13 18.25 3.87
C GLU A 73 28.45 17.83 5.31
N SER A 74 28.19 18.77 6.23
CA SER A 74 28.30 18.59 7.68
C SER A 74 26.97 18.14 8.27
N PHE A 75 26.98 17.61 9.49
CA PHE A 75 25.76 17.33 10.25
C PHE A 75 25.86 17.82 11.70
N ASP A 76 24.70 18.04 12.30
CA ASP A 76 24.55 18.51 13.68
C ASP A 76 24.73 17.33 14.67
N ASP A 77 25.97 17.07 15.08
CA ASP A 77 26.34 16.10 16.13
C ASP A 77 25.87 16.57 17.52
N THR A 78 24.57 16.42 17.79
CA THR A 78 23.89 16.99 18.96
C THR A 78 24.22 16.21 20.23
N ASN A 79 24.45 14.90 20.10
CA ASN A 79 24.82 14.04 21.22
C ASN A 79 26.34 13.96 21.47
N GLY A 80 27.17 14.42 20.53
CA GLY A 80 28.62 14.51 20.64
C GLY A 80 29.36 13.19 20.45
N ASP A 81 28.74 12.19 19.82
CA ASP A 81 29.32 10.88 19.57
C ASP A 81 30.11 10.82 18.24
N GLY A 82 29.99 11.86 17.42
CA GLY A 82 30.68 12.02 16.15
C GLY A 82 30.09 11.22 14.99
N ARG A 83 28.84 10.74 15.13
CA ARG A 83 28.09 10.00 14.11
C ARG A 83 26.81 10.74 13.74
N PHE A 84 26.36 10.56 12.50
CA PHE A 84 25.10 11.15 12.07
C PHE A 84 23.94 10.20 12.43
N ASP A 85 23.16 10.59 13.43
CA ASP A 85 21.97 9.87 13.89
C ASP A 85 20.72 10.39 13.17
N ALA A 86 20.68 10.18 11.86
CA ALA A 86 19.60 10.64 11.01
C ALA A 86 18.32 9.80 11.16
N ILE A 87 17.18 10.44 10.92
CA ILE A 87 15.95 9.75 10.52
C ILE A 87 15.95 9.69 9.00
N TRP A 88 16.02 8.49 8.43
CA TRP A 88 15.97 8.30 6.97
C TRP A 88 14.53 8.20 6.47
N ILE A 89 14.26 8.75 5.29
CA ILE A 89 12.96 8.75 4.62
C ILE A 89 12.88 7.56 3.66
N ALA A 90 11.84 6.74 3.79
CA ALA A 90 11.60 5.59 2.93
C ALA A 90 10.95 5.92 1.58
N GLY A 91 11.02 4.98 0.62
CA GLY A 91 10.32 5.03 -0.66
C GLY A 91 11.26 5.12 -1.86
N TYR A 92 11.57 6.33 -2.32
CA TYR A 92 12.28 6.55 -3.58
C TYR A 92 13.71 6.01 -3.64
N GLN A 93 14.66 6.67 -2.98
CA GLN A 93 16.07 6.30 -2.99
C GLN A 93 16.71 6.47 -1.61
N SER A 94 17.84 5.78 -1.40
CA SER A 94 18.70 5.95 -0.23
C SER A 94 19.20 7.40 -0.08
N LYS A 95 19.79 7.71 1.07
CA LYS A 95 20.38 9.01 1.45
C LYS A 95 19.41 10.16 1.73
N ARG A 96 18.11 9.93 1.69
CA ARG A 96 17.13 10.96 2.06
C ARG A 96 17.04 11.07 3.58
N ALA A 97 17.83 11.96 4.19
CA ALA A 97 17.77 12.26 5.62
C ALA A 97 16.73 13.34 5.90
N ALA A 98 15.83 13.10 6.85
CA ALA A 98 14.80 14.07 7.23
C ALA A 98 15.42 15.30 7.89
N GLN A 99 14.99 16.48 7.46
CA GLN A 99 15.41 17.78 8.01
C GLN A 99 14.32 18.43 8.88
N ASP A 100 13.05 18.15 8.58
CA ASP A 100 11.90 18.63 9.35
C ASP A 100 10.65 17.75 9.13
N VAL A 101 9.53 18.18 9.71
CA VAL A 101 8.22 17.54 9.59
C VAL A 101 7.27 18.57 8.95
N HIS A 102 6.73 18.25 7.78
CA HIS A 102 5.72 19.07 7.11
C HIS A 102 4.35 18.89 7.80
N ASP A 103 3.94 17.63 7.97
CA ASP A 103 2.73 17.22 8.68
C ASP A 103 2.99 15.91 9.46
N PRO A 104 2.30 15.71 10.61
CA PRO A 104 2.62 14.61 11.50
C PRO A 104 2.17 13.25 10.95
N LEU A 105 2.96 12.23 11.25
CA LEU A 105 2.63 10.82 11.02
C LEU A 105 1.79 10.29 12.18
N SER A 106 0.85 9.41 11.93
CA SER A 106 0.01 8.81 12.97
C SER A 106 -0.24 7.32 12.78
N ALA A 107 -0.60 6.66 13.88
CA ALA A 107 -1.35 5.39 13.85
C ALA A 107 -2.78 5.66 14.31
N THR A 108 -3.77 5.22 13.52
CA THR A 108 -5.20 5.36 13.84
C THR A 108 -5.86 3.99 13.88
N ALA A 109 -6.53 3.65 14.98
CA ALA A 109 -7.31 2.42 15.09
C ALA A 109 -8.81 2.69 15.12
N VAL A 110 -9.58 1.87 14.41
CA VAL A 110 -11.04 1.76 14.56
C VAL A 110 -11.38 0.33 14.95
N VAL A 111 -12.02 0.19 16.12
CA VAL A 111 -12.48 -1.10 16.65
C VAL A 111 -14.00 -1.13 16.59
N MET A 112 -14.54 -2.19 15.98
CA MET A 112 -15.98 -2.34 15.77
C MET A 112 -16.46 -3.65 16.36
N SER A 113 -17.67 -3.66 16.91
CA SER A 113 -18.34 -4.88 17.33
C SER A 113 -19.84 -4.87 17.09
N LEU A 114 -20.37 -6.01 16.72
CA LEU A 114 -21.79 -6.25 16.45
C LEU A 114 -22.12 -7.69 16.78
N ASN A 115 -23.13 -7.92 17.62
CA ASN A 115 -23.65 -9.27 17.90
C ASN A 115 -22.58 -10.29 18.32
N GLY A 116 -21.69 -9.88 19.22
CA GLY A 116 -20.58 -10.69 19.74
C GLY A 116 -19.38 -10.84 18.80
N GLU A 117 -19.51 -10.46 17.53
CA GLU A 117 -18.41 -10.38 16.57
C GLU A 117 -17.72 -9.02 16.65
N TYR A 118 -16.41 -8.98 16.35
CA TYR A 118 -15.60 -7.76 16.36
C TYR A 118 -14.42 -7.82 15.39
N VAL A 119 -13.86 -6.65 15.09
CA VAL A 119 -12.65 -6.48 14.27
C VAL A 119 -11.97 -5.15 14.61
N ALA A 120 -10.64 -5.10 14.51
CA ALA A 120 -9.85 -3.88 14.62
C ALA A 120 -9.11 -3.63 13.30
N PHE A 121 -9.23 -2.41 12.79
CA PHE A 121 -8.38 -1.88 11.73
C PHE A 121 -7.42 -0.87 12.32
N VAL A 122 -6.16 -0.89 11.88
CA VAL A 122 -5.16 0.13 12.19
C VAL A 122 -4.56 0.64 10.89
N GLY A 123 -4.63 1.94 10.65
CA GLY A 123 -3.93 2.63 9.56
C GLY A 123 -2.69 3.33 10.11
N ILE A 124 -1.54 3.15 9.49
CA ILE A 124 -0.25 3.68 9.98
C ILE A 124 0.48 4.42 8.86
N ASP A 125 0.91 5.66 9.14
CA ASP A 125 1.59 6.53 8.18
C ASP A 125 3.07 6.17 8.01
N VAL A 126 3.33 5.02 7.39
CA VAL A 126 4.66 4.51 7.06
C VAL A 126 4.66 3.79 5.70
N ILE A 127 5.84 3.55 5.14
CA ILE A 127 6.01 2.77 3.90
C ILE A 127 5.42 1.35 4.04
N GLY A 128 5.64 0.69 5.16
CA GLY A 128 5.17 -0.67 5.40
C GLY A 128 5.60 -1.17 6.77
N VAL A 129 4.70 -1.85 7.49
CA VAL A 129 5.05 -2.54 8.73
C VAL A 129 5.34 -4.01 8.42
N LEU A 130 6.56 -4.45 8.72
CA LEU A 130 6.99 -5.83 8.48
C LEU A 130 6.22 -6.83 9.37
N GLU A 131 6.07 -8.08 8.89
CA GLU A 131 5.25 -9.11 9.55
C GLU A 131 5.62 -9.33 11.01
N ASN A 132 6.91 -9.30 11.32
CA ASN A 132 7.41 -9.54 12.67
C ASN A 132 6.86 -8.51 13.67
N ARG A 133 6.80 -7.24 13.29
CA ARG A 133 6.31 -6.15 14.14
C ARG A 133 4.81 -6.23 14.34
N VAL A 134 4.06 -6.56 13.28
CA VAL A 134 2.62 -6.79 13.39
C VAL A 134 2.34 -8.02 14.25
N ARG A 135 3.11 -9.09 14.08
CA ARG A 135 3.00 -10.32 14.87
C ARG A 135 3.27 -10.06 16.36
N ASP A 136 4.30 -9.30 16.69
CA ASP A 136 4.61 -8.95 18.08
C ASP A 136 3.44 -8.20 18.74
N ALA A 137 2.84 -7.23 18.04
CA ALA A 137 1.66 -6.52 18.54
C ALA A 137 0.45 -7.45 18.69
N GLN A 138 0.22 -8.35 17.71
CA GLN A 138 -0.84 -9.35 17.77
C GLN A 138 -0.68 -10.30 18.95
N ASP A 139 0.53 -10.82 19.19
CA ASP A 139 0.83 -11.74 20.29
C ASP A 139 0.63 -11.04 21.65
N ALA A 140 1.00 -9.75 21.74
CA ALA A 140 0.78 -8.95 22.94
C ALA A 140 -0.72 -8.67 23.21
N LEU A 141 -1.51 -8.43 22.17
CA LEU A 141 -2.97 -8.30 22.23
C LEU A 141 -3.66 -9.63 22.58
N GLU A 142 -3.20 -10.74 22.02
CA GLU A 142 -3.68 -12.10 22.33
C GLU A 142 -3.47 -12.45 23.79
N ALA A 143 -2.32 -12.09 24.36
CA ALA A 143 -2.06 -12.23 25.79
C ALA A 143 -3.05 -11.46 26.69
N LYS A 144 -3.73 -10.45 26.14
CA LYS A 144 -4.78 -9.64 26.78
C LYS A 144 -6.20 -10.11 26.40
N GLY A 145 -6.31 -11.20 25.65
CA GLY A 145 -7.56 -11.85 25.25
C GLY A 145 -8.16 -11.36 23.93
N PHE A 146 -7.48 -10.46 23.20
CA PHE A 146 -7.94 -9.99 21.90
C PHE A 146 -7.45 -10.93 20.79
N ASP A 147 -8.35 -11.44 19.96
CA ASP A 147 -8.01 -12.42 18.92
C ASP A 147 -7.08 -11.82 17.86
N ARG A 148 -5.89 -12.42 17.69
CA ARG A 148 -4.88 -11.98 16.72
C ARG A 148 -5.41 -11.91 15.28
N ASP A 149 -6.33 -12.79 14.91
CA ASP A 149 -6.84 -12.89 13.54
C ASP A 149 -7.86 -11.79 13.23
N ARG A 150 -8.25 -10.99 14.24
CA ARG A 150 -9.15 -9.84 14.14
C ARG A 150 -8.42 -8.50 14.15
N VAL A 151 -7.10 -8.49 14.08
CA VAL A 151 -6.26 -7.30 13.98
C VAL A 151 -5.74 -7.16 12.56
N ILE A 152 -6.21 -6.14 11.84
CA ILE A 152 -5.80 -5.81 10.48
C ILE A 152 -5.05 -4.49 10.51
N VAL A 153 -3.79 -4.50 10.09
CA VAL A 153 -2.91 -3.31 10.08
C VAL A 153 -2.59 -2.98 8.63
N SER A 154 -2.94 -1.80 8.14
CA SER A 154 -2.64 -1.31 6.80
C SER A 154 -1.68 -0.12 6.90
N SER A 155 -0.59 -0.15 6.13
CA SER A 155 0.29 1.01 6.01
C SER A 155 -0.19 1.93 4.89
N SER A 156 -0.16 3.24 5.11
CA SER A 156 -0.53 4.23 4.09
C SER A 156 0.37 4.16 2.86
N HIS A 157 1.60 3.65 3.04
CA HIS A 157 2.66 3.61 2.03
C HIS A 157 3.28 4.97 1.72
N ALA A 158 3.41 5.85 2.71
CA ALA A 158 3.94 7.19 2.46
C ALA A 158 5.46 7.14 2.13
N HIS A 159 5.85 7.63 0.95
CA HIS A 159 7.25 7.77 0.48
C HIS A 159 7.97 9.00 1.07
N SER A 160 7.31 9.60 2.06
CA SER A 160 7.76 10.74 2.85
C SER A 160 7.68 10.42 4.35
N SER A 161 7.63 9.13 4.72
CA SER A 161 7.66 8.67 6.10
C SER A 161 9.05 8.19 6.51
N ALA A 162 9.31 8.07 7.81
CA ALA A 162 10.54 7.49 8.30
C ALA A 162 10.65 6.00 7.92
N ASP A 163 11.87 5.55 7.62
CA ASP A 163 12.11 4.17 7.19
C ASP A 163 11.75 3.18 8.30
N SER A 164 10.72 2.39 8.02
CA SER A 164 10.17 1.35 8.89
C SER A 164 10.46 -0.06 8.40
N ALA A 165 10.94 -0.21 7.16
CA ALA A 165 11.33 -1.50 6.60
C ALA A 165 12.83 -1.73 6.76
N GLY A 166 13.64 -0.69 6.53
CA GLY A 166 15.09 -0.68 6.73
C GLY A 166 15.91 -0.66 5.44
N ILE A 167 15.32 -0.58 4.26
CA ILE A 167 16.06 -0.62 2.99
C ILE A 167 16.43 0.77 2.43
N TRP A 168 16.05 1.86 3.12
CA TRP A 168 16.31 3.24 2.67
C TRP A 168 17.24 3.96 3.64
N GLY A 169 18.49 3.51 3.70
CA GLY A 169 19.50 4.08 4.60
C GLY A 169 20.45 5.06 3.92
N PRO A 170 21.64 5.29 4.50
CA PRO A 170 22.66 6.15 3.89
C PRO A 170 23.29 5.56 2.62
N ASP A 171 23.13 4.26 2.41
CA ASP A 171 23.54 3.53 1.22
C ASP A 171 22.77 2.21 1.12
N GLU A 172 22.89 1.53 -0.02
CA GLU A 172 22.19 0.28 -0.36
C GLU A 172 22.54 -0.92 0.53
N VAL A 173 23.49 -0.79 1.45
CA VAL A 173 23.98 -1.89 2.31
C VAL A 173 23.95 -1.54 3.79
N THR A 174 23.35 -0.42 4.15
CA THR A 174 23.20 0.04 5.52
C THR A 174 21.74 0.35 5.78
N SER A 175 21.16 -0.24 6.83
CA SER A 175 19.74 -0.05 7.13
C SER A 175 19.41 1.41 7.45
N GLY A 176 18.28 1.89 6.93
CA GLY A 176 17.70 3.18 7.29
C GLY A 176 16.81 3.14 8.54
N ALA A 177 16.45 1.93 9.00
CA ALA A 177 15.52 1.77 10.11
C ALA A 177 16.13 2.29 11.42
N ASN A 178 15.44 3.25 12.04
CA ASN A 178 15.76 3.69 13.39
C ASN A 178 15.15 2.69 14.40
N PRO A 179 15.96 2.00 15.23
CA PRO A 179 15.46 0.93 16.11
C PRO A 179 14.41 1.38 17.14
N GLU A 180 14.48 2.62 17.62
CA GLU A 180 13.51 3.16 18.57
C GLU A 180 12.18 3.44 17.89
N PHE A 181 12.22 3.98 16.66
CA PHE A 181 11.04 4.21 15.83
C PHE A 181 10.33 2.91 15.45
N VAL A 182 11.03 1.92 14.87
CA VAL A 182 10.36 0.65 14.50
C VAL A 182 9.79 -0.10 15.71
N ALA A 183 10.44 -0.02 16.87
CA ALA A 183 9.90 -0.58 18.11
C ALA A 183 8.65 0.18 18.58
N SER A 184 8.59 1.50 18.40
CA SER A 184 7.43 2.30 18.79
C SER A 184 6.19 1.98 17.94
N LEU A 185 6.36 1.54 16.68
CA LEU A 185 5.24 1.12 15.82
C LEU A 185 4.45 -0.06 16.41
N THR A 186 5.15 -1.03 17.01
CA THR A 186 4.50 -2.17 17.68
C THR A 186 3.63 -1.69 18.85
N ALA A 187 4.18 -0.80 19.69
CA ALA A 187 3.45 -0.21 20.81
C ALA A 187 2.27 0.65 20.33
N ALA A 188 2.43 1.41 19.25
CA ALA A 188 1.36 2.24 18.68
C ALA A 188 0.16 1.41 18.21
N ILE A 189 0.39 0.22 17.61
CA ILE A 189 -0.68 -0.71 17.25
C ILE A 189 -1.45 -1.17 18.50
N GLU A 190 -0.74 -1.59 19.54
CA GLU A 190 -1.37 -2.03 20.80
C GLU A 190 -2.17 -0.90 21.46
N ASP A 191 -1.54 0.25 21.69
CA ASP A 191 -2.10 1.36 22.45
C ASP A 191 -3.34 1.95 21.76
N THR A 192 -3.31 2.06 20.42
CA THR A 192 -4.46 2.55 19.66
C THR A 192 -5.63 1.57 19.71
N ILE A 193 -5.39 0.26 19.59
CA ILE A 193 -6.44 -0.76 19.70
C ILE A 193 -7.04 -0.78 21.11
N GLU A 194 -6.23 -0.74 22.17
CA GLU A 194 -6.71 -0.71 23.55
C GLU A 194 -7.57 0.54 23.83
N THR A 195 -7.11 1.70 23.37
CA THR A 195 -7.81 2.96 23.57
C THR A 195 -9.13 2.98 22.80
N ALA A 196 -9.13 2.53 21.54
CA ALA A 196 -10.34 2.42 20.72
C ALA A 196 -11.33 1.41 21.31
N ALA A 197 -10.85 0.22 21.70
CA ALA A 197 -11.65 -0.84 22.30
C ALA A 197 -12.36 -0.41 23.60
N SER A 198 -11.67 0.32 24.47
CA SER A 198 -12.25 0.80 25.72
C SER A 198 -13.15 2.05 25.55
N GLY A 199 -13.00 2.77 24.43
CA GLY A 199 -13.75 3.97 24.08
C GLY A 199 -15.02 3.74 23.24
N MET A 200 -15.44 2.48 23.07
CA MET A 200 -16.57 2.15 22.19
C MET A 200 -17.89 2.80 22.61
N GLU A 201 -18.63 3.33 21.63
CA GLU A 201 -19.98 3.85 21.83
C GLU A 201 -20.95 3.34 20.73
N PRO A 202 -22.27 3.31 20.98
CA PRO A 202 -23.23 2.89 19.97
C PRO A 202 -23.31 3.91 18.83
N VAL A 203 -23.27 3.42 17.59
CA VAL A 203 -23.27 4.25 16.38
C VAL A 203 -24.29 3.77 15.35
N SER A 204 -24.61 4.65 14.39
CA SER A 204 -25.29 4.30 13.15
C SER A 204 -24.31 4.39 11.97
N PRO A 205 -24.16 3.32 11.16
CA PRO A 205 -23.25 3.35 10.03
C PRO A 205 -23.89 4.00 8.78
N ARG A 206 -23.06 4.62 7.95
CA ARG A 206 -23.32 4.88 6.53
C ARG A 206 -22.19 4.32 5.69
N VAL A 207 -22.53 3.85 4.48
CA VAL A 207 -21.59 3.29 3.51
C VAL A 207 -21.72 4.04 2.18
N GLY A 208 -20.62 4.17 1.47
CA GLY A 208 -20.57 4.81 0.16
C GLY A 208 -19.42 4.28 -0.70
N VAL A 209 -19.62 4.33 -2.01
CA VAL A 209 -18.55 4.14 -2.99
C VAL A 209 -18.62 5.30 -3.98
N ALA A 210 -17.52 6.05 -4.11
CA ALA A 210 -17.35 6.99 -5.21
C ALA A 210 -16.54 6.29 -6.31
N HIS A 211 -17.14 6.16 -7.48
CA HIS A 211 -16.43 5.75 -8.69
C HIS A 211 -15.89 7.01 -9.35
N LEU A 212 -14.57 7.16 -9.46
CA LEU A 212 -13.92 8.33 -10.10
C LEU A 212 -14.04 8.32 -11.63
N THR A 213 -15.24 8.02 -12.12
CA THR A 213 -15.65 8.00 -13.53
C THR A 213 -16.09 9.36 -14.04
N ALA A 214 -16.02 10.39 -13.19
CA ALA A 214 -16.34 11.76 -13.58
C ALA A 214 -15.37 12.20 -14.71
N PRO A 215 -15.85 12.83 -15.79
CA PRO A 215 -15.03 13.15 -16.96
C PRO A 215 -13.72 13.86 -16.62
N GLU A 216 -13.69 14.68 -15.58
CA GLU A 216 -12.53 15.44 -15.12
C GLU A 216 -11.38 14.58 -14.55
N PHE A 217 -11.65 13.38 -14.05
CA PHE A 217 -10.61 12.47 -13.57
C PHE A 217 -10.08 11.55 -14.68
N ASN A 218 -10.60 11.68 -15.89
CA ASN A 218 -10.39 10.69 -16.95
C ASN A 218 -9.87 11.36 -18.23
N GLY A 219 -8.88 10.75 -18.85
CA GLY A 219 -8.38 11.13 -20.16
C GLY A 219 -9.39 10.85 -21.27
N GLU A 220 -9.09 11.36 -22.46
CA GLU A 220 -9.96 11.18 -23.64
C GLU A 220 -10.27 9.70 -23.98
N PRO A 221 -9.32 8.74 -23.89
CA PRO A 221 -9.61 7.32 -24.12
C PRO A 221 -10.65 6.74 -23.16
N PHE A 222 -10.69 7.24 -21.93
CA PHE A 222 -11.64 6.85 -20.89
C PHE A 222 -12.94 7.69 -20.93
N GLY A 223 -13.12 8.49 -21.99
CA GLY A 223 -14.32 9.30 -22.23
C GLY A 223 -14.38 10.59 -21.40
N GLY A 224 -13.27 11.00 -20.81
CA GLY A 224 -13.17 12.21 -19.99
C GLY A 224 -12.60 13.43 -20.70
N ILE A 225 -12.25 14.44 -19.91
CA ILE A 225 -11.74 15.74 -20.35
C ILE A 225 -10.37 16.09 -19.74
N ASN A 226 -9.78 15.17 -18.97
CA ASN A 226 -8.41 15.34 -18.49
C ASN A 226 -7.50 15.54 -19.71
N PRO A 227 -6.66 16.60 -19.73
CA PRO A 227 -5.76 16.85 -20.85
C PRO A 227 -4.72 15.74 -21.02
N ASP A 228 -4.42 15.00 -19.94
CA ASP A 228 -3.62 13.79 -20.00
C ASP A 228 -4.48 12.59 -20.40
N ALA A 229 -4.04 11.89 -21.45
CA ALA A 229 -4.80 10.80 -22.04
C ALA A 229 -4.59 9.46 -21.34
N SER A 230 -3.53 9.30 -20.55
CA SER A 230 -3.23 8.06 -19.81
C SER A 230 -3.84 8.03 -18.41
N VAL A 231 -4.52 9.09 -17.99
CA VAL A 231 -5.13 9.15 -16.66
C VAL A 231 -6.51 8.51 -16.66
N GLU A 232 -6.72 7.53 -15.79
CA GLU A 232 -8.03 6.96 -15.46
C GLU A 232 -8.25 7.12 -13.96
N ALA A 233 -9.45 7.55 -13.56
CA ALA A 233 -9.77 7.77 -12.15
C ALA A 233 -8.81 8.72 -11.40
N GLY A 234 -8.14 9.63 -12.11
CA GLY A 234 -7.17 10.57 -11.55
C GLY A 234 -5.86 9.92 -11.12
N LEU A 235 -5.65 8.67 -11.54
CA LEU A 235 -4.42 7.91 -11.38
C LEU A 235 -3.80 7.68 -12.76
N ASN A 236 -2.48 7.63 -12.80
CA ASN A 236 -1.74 7.09 -13.93
C ASN A 236 -1.15 5.74 -13.51
N ASP A 237 -1.27 4.75 -14.39
CA ASP A 237 -0.49 3.52 -14.34
C ASP A 237 0.60 3.69 -15.40
N ILE A 238 1.86 3.44 -15.03
CA ILE A 238 2.99 3.57 -15.97
C ILE A 238 3.14 2.34 -16.87
N ARG A 239 2.33 1.30 -16.66
CA ARG A 239 2.40 0.01 -17.34
C ARG A 239 1.18 -0.23 -18.20
N ASP A 240 1.33 -1.24 -19.06
CA ASP A 240 0.38 -1.59 -20.09
C ASP A 240 -0.42 -2.87 -19.75
N PRO A 241 -1.75 -2.87 -19.95
CA PRO A 241 -2.60 -1.70 -20.13
C PRO A 241 -2.71 -0.89 -18.84
N ILE A 242 -3.10 0.37 -18.99
CA ILE A 242 -3.53 1.19 -17.87
C ILE A 242 -4.80 0.57 -17.27
N ILE A 243 -4.69 0.03 -16.06
CA ILE A 243 -5.80 -0.44 -15.25
C ILE A 243 -5.72 0.23 -13.89
N THR A 244 -6.74 1.03 -13.54
CA THR A 244 -6.69 1.85 -12.31
C THR A 244 -7.65 1.38 -11.21
N GLY A 245 -7.24 1.55 -9.95
CA GLY A 245 -8.06 1.26 -8.77
C GLY A 245 -8.98 2.42 -8.37
N GLY A 246 -9.79 2.92 -9.31
CA GLY A 246 -10.50 4.21 -9.24
C GLY A 246 -11.68 4.38 -8.28
N ASP A 247 -11.89 3.42 -7.37
CA ASP A 247 -12.99 3.44 -6.42
C ASP A 247 -12.53 3.92 -5.04
N ILE A 248 -13.28 4.85 -4.45
CA ILE A 248 -13.12 5.28 -3.06
C ILE A 248 -14.23 4.68 -2.22
N PHE A 249 -13.88 3.88 -1.22
CA PHE A 249 -14.82 3.26 -0.29
C PHE A 249 -14.86 4.04 1.01
N SER A 250 -16.07 4.40 1.44
CA SER A 250 -16.27 5.23 2.63
C SER A 250 -17.23 4.58 3.61
N LEU A 251 -16.85 4.62 4.90
CA LEU A 251 -17.68 4.26 6.03
C LEU A 251 -17.76 5.44 6.99
N ALA A 252 -18.95 5.80 7.45
CA ALA A 252 -19.13 6.82 8.48
C ALA A 252 -19.92 6.26 9.65
N PHE A 253 -19.47 6.54 10.87
CA PHE A 253 -20.08 6.06 12.10
C PHE A 253 -20.53 7.23 12.96
N ASP A 254 -21.84 7.47 13.03
CA ASP A 254 -22.40 8.58 13.81
C ASP A 254 -22.93 8.07 15.16
N GLY A 255 -22.40 8.62 16.24
CA GLY A 255 -22.85 8.41 17.60
C GLY A 255 -23.90 9.43 18.03
N ALA A 256 -24.27 9.40 19.32
CA ALA A 256 -25.29 10.31 19.86
C ALA A 256 -24.89 11.79 19.81
N ASN A 257 -23.58 12.08 19.76
CA ASN A 257 -23.02 13.43 19.84
C ASN A 257 -22.38 13.92 18.53
N GLY A 258 -22.48 13.16 17.44
CA GLY A 258 -21.87 13.49 16.14
C GLY A 258 -21.09 12.32 15.54
N ARG A 259 -20.28 12.60 14.50
CA ARG A 259 -19.38 11.63 13.89
C ARG A 259 -18.38 11.12 14.94
N VAL A 260 -18.29 9.80 15.08
CA VAL A 260 -17.27 9.11 15.90
C VAL A 260 -16.04 8.85 15.04
N ALA A 261 -16.24 8.15 13.92
CA ALA A 261 -15.17 7.77 13.03
C ALA A 261 -15.62 7.74 11.57
N THR A 262 -14.66 7.96 10.69
CA THR A 262 -14.79 7.73 9.25
C THR A 262 -13.70 6.75 8.83
N ILE A 263 -14.00 5.80 7.94
CA ILE A 263 -12.96 5.00 7.26
C ILE A 263 -13.04 5.36 5.79
N VAL A 264 -11.90 5.70 5.20
CA VAL A 264 -11.75 5.93 3.76
C VAL A 264 -10.70 4.96 3.23
N SER A 265 -11.05 4.22 2.18
CA SER A 265 -10.12 3.36 1.45
C SER A 265 -10.03 3.84 0.02
N ALA A 266 -8.82 4.12 -0.46
CA ALA A 266 -8.58 4.55 -1.83
C ALA A 266 -7.26 3.96 -2.36
N SER A 267 -7.18 3.74 -3.67
CA SER A 267 -5.95 3.32 -4.33
C SER A 267 -5.12 4.54 -4.75
N GLY A 268 -3.80 4.34 -4.87
CA GLY A 268 -2.84 5.38 -5.26
C GLY A 268 -1.64 5.44 -4.33
N HIS A 269 -0.42 5.44 -4.87
CA HIS A 269 0.82 5.62 -4.12
C HIS A 269 0.85 7.02 -3.49
N PRO A 270 1.09 7.14 -2.18
CA PRO A 270 1.41 8.41 -1.53
C PRO A 270 2.88 8.81 -1.81
N GLU A 271 3.05 9.16 -3.07
CA GLU A 271 4.25 9.70 -3.73
C GLU A 271 4.00 11.10 -4.28
N VAL A 272 2.83 11.66 -3.99
CA VAL A 272 2.30 12.84 -4.65
C VAL A 272 3.05 14.11 -4.21
N THR A 273 3.68 14.06 -3.03
CA THR A 273 4.61 15.09 -2.57
C THR A 273 5.95 15.11 -3.32
N ASP A 274 6.20 14.17 -4.23
CA ASP A 274 7.48 13.96 -4.94
C ASP A 274 8.68 13.65 -4.02
N SER A 275 9.86 13.44 -4.61
CA SER A 275 11.09 13.09 -3.90
C SER A 275 11.99 14.28 -3.57
N ASN A 276 11.68 15.48 -4.10
CA ASN A 276 12.53 16.67 -4.07
C ASN A 276 12.30 17.52 -2.82
N HIS A 277 12.29 16.86 -1.66
CA HIS A 277 12.23 17.49 -0.34
C HIS A 277 12.82 16.57 0.74
N SER A 278 13.14 17.16 1.90
CA SER A 278 13.67 16.44 3.08
C SER A 278 12.70 16.42 4.27
N SER A 279 11.42 16.72 4.06
CA SER A 279 10.41 16.74 5.14
C SER A 279 9.68 15.41 5.31
N LEU A 280 9.38 15.03 6.56
CA LEU A 280 8.42 13.96 6.84
C LEU A 280 6.98 14.43 6.56
N SER A 281 6.17 13.58 5.96
CA SER A 281 4.76 13.85 5.61
C SER A 281 3.97 12.55 5.45
N ALA A 282 2.69 12.60 5.82
CA ALA A 282 1.73 11.54 5.56
C ALA A 282 1.06 11.64 4.17
N ASP A 283 1.49 12.59 3.33
CA ASP A 283 1.02 12.82 1.96
C ASP A 283 -0.53 12.97 1.89
N TYR A 284 -1.16 12.62 0.78
CA TYR A 284 -2.58 12.79 0.52
C TYR A 284 -3.45 11.99 1.50
N PRO A 285 -3.02 10.83 2.07
CA PRO A 285 -3.72 10.21 3.20
C PRO A 285 -3.85 11.14 4.42
N GLY A 286 -2.82 11.93 4.73
CA GLY A 286 -2.88 12.99 5.74
C GLY A 286 -3.93 14.04 5.41
N VAL A 287 -3.90 14.55 4.18
CA VAL A 287 -4.85 15.56 3.69
C VAL A 287 -6.30 15.08 3.76
N ILE A 288 -6.58 13.83 3.36
CA ILE A 288 -7.92 13.24 3.43
C ILE A 288 -8.43 13.24 4.87
N ARG A 289 -7.60 12.80 5.82
CA ARG A 289 -7.97 12.72 7.23
C ARG A 289 -8.23 14.10 7.81
N ASP A 290 -7.32 15.04 7.59
CA ASP A 290 -7.44 16.40 8.13
C ASP A 290 -8.67 17.13 7.57
N TRP A 291 -8.95 16.95 6.28
CA TRP A 291 -10.14 17.52 5.63
C TRP A 291 -11.42 17.00 6.28
N ILE A 292 -11.59 15.68 6.36
CA ILE A 292 -12.81 15.04 6.89
C ILE A 292 -12.96 15.30 8.39
N ASP A 293 -11.88 15.18 9.17
CA ASP A 293 -11.89 15.46 10.61
C ASP A 293 -12.33 16.90 10.88
N THR A 294 -11.87 17.85 10.07
CA THR A 294 -12.23 19.27 10.19
C THR A 294 -13.68 19.55 9.77
N SER A 295 -14.17 18.93 8.70
CA SER A 295 -15.50 19.24 8.15
C SER A 295 -16.63 18.47 8.82
N ASP A 296 -16.42 17.20 9.13
CA ASP A 296 -17.45 16.27 9.63
C ASP A 296 -17.34 16.03 11.14
N GLY A 297 -16.16 16.28 11.73
CA GLY A 297 -15.81 15.86 13.08
C GLY A 297 -15.45 14.37 13.16
N GLY A 298 -15.20 13.88 14.39
CA GLY A 298 -14.74 12.52 14.62
C GLY A 298 -13.27 12.33 14.24
N THR A 299 -12.87 11.08 14.01
CA THR A 299 -11.50 10.71 13.61
C THR A 299 -11.52 9.80 12.39
N THR A 300 -10.78 10.18 11.37
CA THR A 300 -10.72 9.48 10.08
C THR A 300 -9.58 8.49 10.05
N LEU A 301 -9.87 7.26 9.66
CA LEU A 301 -8.91 6.21 9.34
C LEU A 301 -8.78 6.12 7.83
N PHE A 302 -7.57 6.28 7.32
CA PHE A 302 -7.24 5.97 5.92
C PHE A 302 -6.73 4.53 5.82
N LEU A 303 -7.14 3.81 4.78
CA LEU A 303 -6.68 2.47 4.43
C LEU A 303 -6.26 2.43 2.96
N SER A 304 -5.14 1.77 2.68
CA SER A 304 -4.62 1.67 1.31
C SER A 304 -5.44 0.68 0.49
N GLY A 305 -5.78 1.05 -0.75
CA GLY A 305 -6.42 0.17 -1.73
C GLY A 305 -5.42 -0.73 -2.48
N ALA A 306 -5.74 -1.05 -3.74
CA ALA A 306 -4.84 -1.80 -4.62
C ALA A 306 -3.93 -0.80 -5.34
N LEU A 307 -2.84 -0.40 -4.69
CA LEU A 307 -1.95 0.63 -5.20
C LEU A 307 -0.77 0.11 -6.03
N GLY A 308 -0.57 -1.21 -6.16
CA GLY A 308 0.54 -1.78 -6.91
C GLY A 308 0.54 -1.40 -8.39
N GLY A 309 1.64 -1.65 -9.07
CA GLY A 309 1.80 -1.27 -10.47
C GLY A 309 2.07 0.23 -10.68
N MET A 310 2.65 0.85 -9.66
CA MET A 310 2.92 2.29 -9.60
C MET A 310 1.71 3.17 -9.90
N GLN A 311 0.51 2.76 -9.47
CA GLN A 311 -0.67 3.61 -9.57
C GLN A 311 -0.45 4.87 -8.76
N SER A 312 -0.29 6.01 -9.41
CA SER A 312 0.03 7.26 -8.73
C SER A 312 -0.64 8.43 -9.41
N ALA A 313 -1.09 9.40 -8.61
CA ALA A 313 -1.41 10.73 -9.13
C ALA A 313 -0.13 11.55 -9.37
N GLY A 314 1.02 11.11 -8.82
CA GLY A 314 2.33 11.67 -9.15
C GLY A 314 2.61 11.52 -10.64
N GLY A 315 2.97 12.61 -11.31
CA GLY A 315 3.16 12.64 -12.77
C GLY A 315 1.88 12.72 -13.59
N SER A 316 0.70 12.65 -12.96
CA SER A 316 -0.60 12.86 -13.61
C SER A 316 -0.98 14.34 -13.67
N THR A 317 -2.01 14.65 -14.47
CA THR A 317 -2.65 15.96 -14.47
C THR A 317 -3.96 15.93 -13.66
N ILE A 318 -4.14 16.85 -12.70
CA ILE A 318 -5.36 16.95 -11.87
C ILE A 318 -5.98 18.35 -11.95
N PRO A 319 -7.30 18.49 -11.68
CA PRO A 319 -7.93 19.81 -11.62
C PRO A 319 -7.46 20.57 -10.37
N VAL A 320 -7.12 21.84 -10.55
CA VAL A 320 -6.73 22.74 -9.46
C VAL A 320 -7.94 23.08 -8.60
N VAL A 321 -7.76 23.01 -7.28
CA VAL A 321 -8.74 23.48 -6.29
C VAL A 321 -8.13 24.59 -5.43
N ASP A 322 -8.97 25.47 -4.88
CA ASP A 322 -8.58 26.47 -3.90
C ASP A 322 -8.50 25.89 -2.47
N GLU A 323 -8.16 26.71 -1.48
CA GLU A 323 -8.08 26.29 -0.07
C GLU A 323 -9.42 25.81 0.50
N ALA A 324 -10.54 26.23 -0.09
CA ALA A 324 -11.88 25.77 0.29
C ALA A 324 -12.29 24.52 -0.50
N GLY A 325 -11.38 23.94 -1.28
CA GLY A 325 -11.61 22.77 -2.13
C GLY A 325 -12.52 23.06 -3.32
N ALA A 326 -12.77 24.33 -3.66
CA ALA A 326 -13.54 24.69 -4.83
C ALA A 326 -12.63 24.70 -6.07
N ARG A 327 -13.13 24.16 -7.19
CA ARG A 327 -12.38 24.11 -8.45
C ARG A 327 -12.06 25.50 -8.96
N VAL A 328 -10.81 25.69 -9.38
CA VAL A 328 -10.36 26.91 -10.06
C VAL A 328 -10.68 26.79 -11.54
N LEU A 329 -11.42 27.76 -12.08
CA LEU A 329 -11.83 27.81 -13.48
C LEU A 329 -11.15 28.97 -14.20
N ASP A 330 -10.88 28.80 -15.49
CA ASP A 330 -10.36 29.85 -16.35
C ASP A 330 -11.45 30.86 -16.81
N GLU A 331 -11.09 31.79 -17.70
CA GLU A 331 -12.04 32.79 -18.23
C GLU A 331 -13.17 32.18 -19.09
N ALA A 332 -12.94 30.99 -19.67
CA ALA A 332 -13.92 30.25 -20.46
C ALA A 332 -14.87 29.40 -19.58
N GLY A 333 -14.51 29.20 -18.31
CA GLY A 333 -15.22 28.35 -17.36
C GLY A 333 -14.73 26.91 -17.36
N ASP A 334 -13.59 26.63 -17.98
CA ASP A 334 -12.96 25.32 -18.02
C ASP A 334 -12.05 25.13 -16.78
N PRO A 335 -11.87 23.90 -16.26
CA PRO A 335 -10.97 23.66 -15.14
C PRO A 335 -9.54 24.09 -15.46
N VAL A 336 -8.88 24.73 -14.48
CA VAL A 336 -7.44 24.91 -14.51
C VAL A 336 -6.80 23.61 -14.06
N TRP A 337 -5.74 23.19 -14.73
CA TRP A 337 -5.05 21.93 -14.50
C TRP A 337 -3.62 22.15 -14.00
N THR A 338 -3.10 21.19 -13.26
CA THR A 338 -1.69 21.14 -12.84
C THR A 338 -1.16 19.72 -12.92
N SER A 339 0.14 19.60 -13.18
CA SER A 339 0.91 18.36 -13.14
C SER A 339 2.18 18.52 -12.29
N GLU A 340 2.32 19.63 -11.57
CA GLU A 340 3.47 19.93 -10.72
C GLU A 340 3.25 19.28 -9.36
N GLY A 341 4.04 18.23 -9.06
CA GLY A 341 4.02 17.53 -7.78
C GLY A 341 4.38 18.42 -6.58
N GLY A 342 4.42 17.81 -5.39
CA GLY A 342 4.76 18.51 -4.15
C GLY A 342 3.56 18.67 -3.22
N PHE A 343 3.80 19.31 -2.07
CA PHE A 343 2.81 19.42 -0.99
C PHE A 343 1.48 20.06 -1.42
N GLU A 344 1.52 21.07 -2.30
CA GLU A 344 0.29 21.69 -2.80
C GLU A 344 -0.51 20.75 -3.71
N PHE A 345 0.16 19.91 -4.51
CA PHE A 345 -0.51 18.90 -5.32
C PHE A 345 -1.14 17.82 -4.43
N SER A 346 -0.40 17.33 -3.44
CA SER A 346 -0.92 16.41 -2.43
C SER A 346 -2.15 16.97 -1.71
N ARG A 347 -2.11 18.26 -1.32
CA ARG A 347 -3.25 19.00 -0.76
C ARG A 347 -4.45 19.03 -1.71
N MET A 348 -4.24 19.34 -2.98
CA MET A 348 -5.32 19.39 -3.98
C MET A 348 -5.93 18.01 -4.23
N TRP A 349 -5.09 17.00 -4.46
CA TRP A 349 -5.54 15.64 -4.74
C TRP A 349 -6.27 15.02 -3.56
N GLY A 350 -5.67 15.06 -2.36
CA GLY A 350 -6.30 14.58 -1.14
C GLY A 350 -7.63 15.27 -0.83
N THR A 351 -7.75 16.58 -1.11
CA THR A 351 -9.01 17.31 -0.96
C THR A 351 -10.09 16.80 -1.91
N LEU A 352 -9.75 16.60 -3.19
CA LEU A 352 -10.69 16.06 -4.18
C LEU A 352 -11.19 14.67 -3.77
N LEU A 353 -10.27 13.78 -3.38
CA LEU A 353 -10.62 12.44 -2.90
C LEU A 353 -11.49 12.48 -1.64
N ALA A 354 -11.19 13.37 -0.69
CA ALA A 354 -11.99 13.53 0.52
C ALA A 354 -13.42 14.00 0.23
N GLN A 355 -13.59 14.94 -0.70
CA GLN A 355 -14.91 15.42 -1.11
C GLN A 355 -15.74 14.32 -1.78
N GLU A 356 -15.14 13.53 -2.67
CA GLU A 356 -15.80 12.39 -3.30
C GLU A 356 -16.15 11.30 -2.27
N ALA A 357 -15.23 11.01 -1.34
CA ALA A 357 -15.46 10.10 -0.23
C ALA A 357 -16.69 10.51 0.60
N GLN A 358 -16.80 11.80 0.95
CA GLN A 358 -17.93 12.35 1.71
C GLN A 358 -19.25 12.30 0.92
N ALA A 359 -19.21 12.67 -0.35
CA ALA A 359 -20.39 12.69 -1.22
C ALA A 359 -20.97 11.29 -1.46
N SER A 360 -20.12 10.24 -1.40
CA SER A 360 -20.53 8.86 -1.63
C SER A 360 -21.42 8.25 -0.54
N LEU A 361 -21.34 8.76 0.70
CA LEU A 361 -21.95 8.20 1.91
C LEU A 361 -23.49 8.31 1.90
N THR A 362 -24.13 7.41 1.18
CA THR A 362 -25.56 7.46 0.85
C THR A 362 -26.36 6.26 1.33
N ASP A 363 -25.73 5.10 1.55
CA ASP A 363 -26.38 3.91 2.11
C ASP A 363 -26.38 4.00 3.64
N ASP A 364 -27.56 4.12 4.25
CA ASP A 364 -27.79 4.20 5.69
C ASP A 364 -28.39 2.92 6.29
N GLN A 365 -28.29 1.79 5.58
CA GLN A 365 -28.80 0.52 6.05
C GLN A 365 -28.07 0.08 7.33
N ALA A 366 -28.86 -0.28 8.35
CA ALA A 366 -28.33 -0.90 9.58
C ALA A 366 -27.61 -2.22 9.27
N TRP A 367 -26.46 -2.41 9.88
CA TRP A 367 -25.66 -3.61 9.69
C TRP A 367 -26.22 -4.78 10.50
N ASP A 368 -26.16 -5.97 9.91
CA ASP A 368 -26.60 -7.23 10.52
C ASP A 368 -25.44 -8.21 10.80
N LYS A 369 -24.24 -7.94 10.26
CA LYS A 369 -23.08 -8.80 10.40
C LYS A 369 -21.75 -8.04 10.44
N ILE A 370 -20.85 -8.56 11.28
CA ILE A 370 -19.39 -8.45 11.13
C ILE A 370 -18.89 -9.89 10.97
N ARG A 371 -18.08 -10.16 9.95
CA ARG A 371 -17.47 -11.48 9.77
C ARG A 371 -16.05 -11.34 9.26
N VAL A 372 -15.12 -12.03 9.91
CA VAL A 372 -13.70 -12.05 9.54
C VAL A 372 -13.33 -13.49 9.19
N ARG A 373 -12.71 -13.67 8.03
CA ARG A 373 -12.11 -14.95 7.61
C ARG A 373 -10.68 -14.69 7.16
N LYS A 374 -9.78 -15.63 7.43
CA LYS A 374 -8.34 -15.53 7.17
C LYS A 374 -7.86 -16.80 6.51
N ALA A 375 -7.00 -16.67 5.50
CA ALA A 375 -6.20 -17.75 4.95
C ALA A 375 -4.72 -17.36 5.06
N GLY A 376 -3.93 -18.22 5.68
CA GLY A 376 -2.50 -18.00 5.92
C GLY A 376 -1.65 -18.78 4.93
N TYR A 377 -0.53 -18.20 4.53
CA TYR A 377 0.43 -18.80 3.60
C TYR A 377 1.86 -18.36 3.94
N LEU A 378 2.83 -18.98 3.27
CA LEU A 378 4.25 -18.71 3.43
C LEU A 378 4.78 -18.17 2.09
N ILE A 379 5.32 -16.94 2.11
CA ILE A 379 5.91 -16.26 0.95
C ILE A 379 7.37 -16.71 0.81
N PRO A 380 7.75 -17.53 -0.18
CA PRO A 380 9.12 -17.98 -0.36
C PRO A 380 9.99 -16.85 -0.88
N VAL A 381 11.01 -16.43 -0.13
CA VAL A 381 11.93 -15.36 -0.56
C VAL A 381 12.88 -15.92 -1.62
N ASP A 382 12.55 -15.70 -2.89
CA ASP A 382 13.31 -16.15 -4.07
C ASP A 382 13.97 -14.99 -4.83
N ASN A 383 13.55 -13.75 -4.61
CA ASN A 383 14.15 -12.56 -5.23
C ASN A 383 15.54 -12.26 -4.63
N VAL A 384 16.54 -12.05 -5.50
CA VAL A 384 17.94 -11.82 -5.10
C VAL A 384 18.14 -10.59 -4.23
N SER A 385 17.43 -9.50 -4.49
CA SER A 385 17.52 -8.24 -3.72
C SER A 385 17.05 -8.46 -2.28
N PHE A 386 15.89 -9.09 -2.10
CA PHE A 386 15.35 -9.41 -0.78
C PHE A 386 16.21 -10.43 -0.03
N LYS A 387 16.73 -11.45 -0.73
CA LYS A 387 17.70 -12.39 -0.13
C LYS A 387 18.91 -11.67 0.43
N LEU A 388 19.47 -10.73 -0.33
CA LEU A 388 20.59 -9.93 0.11
C LEU A 388 20.21 -9.03 1.29
N ALA A 389 19.04 -8.38 1.24
CA ALA A 389 18.53 -7.53 2.32
C ALA A 389 18.38 -8.30 3.65
N PHE A 390 17.84 -9.52 3.62
CA PHE A 390 17.79 -10.41 4.80
C PHE A 390 19.20 -10.81 5.28
N GLN A 391 20.09 -11.19 4.37
CA GLN A 391 21.45 -11.65 4.71
C GLN A 391 22.35 -10.53 5.26
N LEU A 392 22.17 -9.31 4.80
CA LEU A 392 22.89 -8.12 5.27
C LEU A 392 22.24 -7.49 6.50
N HIS A 393 21.09 -7.99 6.95
CA HIS A 393 20.31 -7.40 8.04
C HIS A 393 19.88 -5.94 7.74
N LEU A 394 19.50 -5.65 6.50
CA LEU A 394 18.92 -4.36 6.12
C LEU A 394 17.48 -4.24 6.60
N LEU A 395 16.70 -5.30 6.36
CA LEU A 395 15.34 -5.39 6.84
C LEU A 395 15.33 -5.47 8.37
N ASP A 396 14.39 -4.77 9.00
CA ASP A 396 14.10 -4.86 10.43
C ASP A 396 13.39 -6.19 10.79
N THR A 397 13.93 -7.30 10.30
CA THR A 397 13.44 -8.66 10.52
C THR A 397 14.62 -9.56 10.85
N SER A 398 14.65 -10.11 12.06
CA SER A 398 15.65 -11.13 12.41
C SER A 398 15.31 -12.47 11.73
N ASN A 399 16.33 -13.28 11.47
CA ASN A 399 16.18 -14.59 10.81
C ASN A 399 15.24 -15.56 11.55
N GLU A 400 14.89 -15.31 12.82
CA GLU A 400 13.94 -16.15 13.57
C GLU A 400 12.49 -15.99 13.10
N TYR A 401 12.17 -14.88 12.40
CA TYR A 401 10.85 -14.63 11.82
C TYR A 401 10.73 -15.23 10.41
N VAL A 402 11.84 -15.70 9.83
CA VAL A 402 11.88 -16.38 8.53
C VAL A 402 11.79 -17.89 8.73
N VAL A 403 10.79 -18.52 8.12
CA VAL A 403 10.59 -19.97 8.18
C VAL A 403 11.62 -20.66 7.30
N GLN A 404 12.62 -21.25 7.95
CA GLN A 404 13.70 -22.03 7.33
C GLN A 404 13.57 -23.52 7.70
N THR A 405 12.37 -24.07 7.51
CA THR A 405 12.03 -25.48 7.75
C THR A 405 11.44 -26.11 6.49
N SER A 406 11.14 -27.41 6.53
CA SER A 406 10.45 -28.11 5.44
C SER A 406 9.02 -27.62 5.19
N ASP A 407 8.48 -26.75 6.06
CA ASP A 407 7.15 -26.18 5.88
C ASP A 407 7.16 -25.04 4.85
N CYS A 408 8.30 -24.38 4.65
CA CYS A 408 8.49 -23.35 3.63
C CYS A 408 8.58 -23.99 2.24
N PRO A 409 7.66 -23.65 1.30
CA PRO A 409 7.73 -24.16 -0.07
C PRO A 409 9.07 -23.84 -0.73
N GLY A 410 9.67 -24.83 -1.38
CA GLY A 410 10.97 -24.69 -2.05
C GLY A 410 12.19 -24.74 -1.13
N TYR A 411 12.08 -24.46 0.17
CA TYR A 411 13.23 -24.43 1.06
C TYR A 411 13.97 -25.78 1.14
N GLY A 412 15.27 -25.76 0.85
CA GLY A 412 16.15 -26.93 0.85
C GLY A 412 16.08 -27.81 -0.40
N SER A 413 15.09 -27.59 -1.28
CA SER A 413 14.99 -28.23 -2.60
C SER A 413 15.32 -27.30 -3.75
N ASP A 414 14.97 -26.02 -3.60
CA ASP A 414 15.31 -24.93 -4.49
C ASP A 414 16.42 -24.11 -3.83
N PHE A 415 17.50 -23.87 -4.56
CA PHE A 415 18.63 -23.11 -4.05
C PHE A 415 18.39 -21.59 -4.13
N GLU A 416 17.37 -21.17 -4.88
CA GLU A 416 16.97 -19.77 -4.95
C GLU A 416 16.13 -19.36 -3.73
N VAL A 417 15.48 -20.29 -3.02
CA VAL A 417 14.63 -19.96 -1.86
C VAL A 417 15.47 -19.85 -0.58
N PHE A 418 15.56 -18.64 -0.01
CA PHE A 418 16.26 -18.39 1.25
C PHE A 418 15.49 -18.88 2.49
N GLY A 419 14.17 -18.86 2.42
CA GLY A 419 13.24 -19.14 3.51
C GLY A 419 11.90 -18.48 3.20
N CYS A 420 10.94 -18.55 4.12
CA CYS A 420 9.62 -17.96 3.88
C CYS A 420 9.23 -16.93 4.94
N VAL A 421 8.59 -15.85 4.50
CA VAL A 421 7.92 -14.88 5.38
C VAL A 421 6.46 -15.31 5.56
N PRO A 422 5.95 -15.49 6.78
CA PRO A 422 4.53 -15.74 7.00
C PRO A 422 3.69 -14.57 6.51
N ALA A 423 2.53 -14.85 5.93
CA ALA A 423 1.57 -13.83 5.54
C ALA A 423 0.15 -14.40 5.55
N ALA A 424 -0.83 -13.53 5.35
CA ALA A 424 -2.21 -13.93 5.23
C ALA A 424 -3.02 -12.93 4.42
N SER A 425 -4.17 -13.40 3.94
CA SER A 425 -5.20 -12.59 3.32
C SER A 425 -6.50 -12.75 4.09
N TRP A 426 -7.29 -11.68 4.16
CA TRP A 426 -8.55 -11.65 4.89
C TRP A 426 -9.72 -11.32 3.97
N VAL A 427 -10.88 -11.91 4.29
CA VAL A 427 -12.19 -11.44 3.84
C VAL A 427 -12.94 -10.89 5.04
N ILE A 428 -13.18 -9.57 5.05
CA ILE A 428 -13.81 -8.86 6.17
C ILE A 428 -15.15 -8.28 5.70
N GLU A 429 -16.25 -8.87 6.13
CA GLU A 429 -17.61 -8.42 5.84
C GLU A 429 -18.09 -7.45 6.92
N LEU A 430 -18.47 -6.23 6.52
CA LEU A 430 -18.99 -5.15 7.36
C LEU A 430 -20.32 -4.66 6.77
N GLY A 431 -21.43 -5.26 7.22
CA GLY A 431 -22.75 -4.99 6.62
C GLY A 431 -22.76 -5.24 5.10
N PRO A 432 -22.99 -4.22 4.26
CA PRO A 432 -23.00 -4.36 2.79
C PRO A 432 -21.60 -4.32 2.14
N LEU A 433 -20.57 -3.86 2.84
CA LEU A 433 -19.19 -3.75 2.34
C LEU A 433 -18.37 -4.98 2.73
N THR A 434 -17.52 -5.45 1.82
CA THR A 434 -16.55 -6.51 2.07
C THR A 434 -15.16 -6.08 1.61
N PHE A 435 -14.18 -6.15 2.51
CA PHE A 435 -12.77 -5.97 2.16
C PHE A 435 -12.12 -7.31 1.82
N GLY A 436 -11.30 -7.33 0.76
CA GLY A 436 -10.33 -8.38 0.49
C GLY A 436 -8.92 -7.83 0.68
N SER A 437 -8.17 -8.39 1.63
CA SER A 437 -6.85 -7.87 1.99
C SER A 437 -5.66 -8.60 1.36
N ALA A 438 -4.58 -7.86 1.12
CA ALA A 438 -3.33 -8.38 0.58
C ALA A 438 -2.10 -7.81 1.33
N PRO A 439 -1.05 -8.62 1.58
CA PRO A 439 0.10 -8.25 2.41
C PRO A 439 1.25 -7.59 1.62
N GLY A 440 0.91 -6.57 0.84
CA GLY A 440 1.84 -5.87 -0.04
C GLY A 440 1.11 -4.96 -1.01
N GLU A 441 1.82 -4.50 -2.01
CA GLU A 441 1.32 -3.56 -3.01
C GLU A 441 0.58 -4.36 -4.09
N LEU A 442 -0.73 -4.54 -3.86
CA LEU A 442 -1.59 -5.35 -4.71
C LEU A 442 -1.82 -4.65 -6.04
N PHE A 443 -1.49 -5.34 -7.12
CA PHE A 443 -1.82 -4.91 -8.47
C PHE A 443 -3.33 -4.88 -8.68
N PRO A 444 -3.87 -3.82 -9.31
CA PRO A 444 -5.30 -3.63 -9.50
C PRO A 444 -5.94 -4.77 -10.29
N GLU A 445 -5.23 -5.41 -11.22
CA GLU A 445 -5.76 -6.45 -12.10
C GLU A 445 -5.97 -7.77 -11.37
N LEU A 446 -5.18 -8.04 -10.32
CA LEU A 446 -5.45 -9.19 -9.44
C LEU A 446 -6.78 -8.99 -8.69
N PHE A 447 -7.15 -7.74 -8.39
CA PHE A 447 -8.38 -7.45 -7.68
C PHE A 447 -9.59 -7.32 -8.61
N TRP A 448 -9.51 -6.43 -9.60
CA TRP A 448 -10.59 -6.06 -10.50
C TRP A 448 -10.71 -6.95 -11.73
N GLY A 449 -9.64 -7.67 -12.06
CA GLY A 449 -9.49 -8.34 -13.35
C GLY A 449 -9.01 -7.38 -14.42
N VAL A 450 -8.87 -7.90 -15.64
CA VAL A 450 -8.54 -7.11 -16.82
C VAL A 450 -9.75 -6.92 -17.73
N PRO A 451 -9.75 -5.89 -18.60
CA PRO A 451 -10.75 -5.73 -19.63
C PRO A 451 -10.89 -6.98 -20.53
N ASP A 452 -12.12 -7.43 -20.80
CA ASP A 452 -12.38 -8.50 -21.78
C ASP A 452 -12.40 -7.93 -23.20
N GLU A 453 -11.22 -7.60 -23.73
CA GLU A 453 -11.07 -7.06 -25.09
C GLU A 453 -9.95 -7.73 -25.90
N PRO A 454 -10.10 -7.86 -27.23
CA PRO A 454 -9.08 -8.50 -28.08
C PRO A 454 -7.70 -7.85 -28.02
N ALA A 455 -7.62 -6.54 -27.72
CA ALA A 455 -6.36 -5.80 -27.61
C ALA A 455 -5.50 -6.24 -26.41
N MET A 456 -6.12 -6.83 -25.37
CA MET A 456 -5.39 -7.53 -24.32
C MET A 456 -4.60 -8.70 -24.87
N ALA A 457 -5.17 -9.37 -25.89
CA ALA A 457 -4.66 -10.63 -26.39
C ALA A 457 -3.78 -10.55 -27.63
N ASP A 458 -3.92 -9.46 -28.38
CA ASP A 458 -3.23 -9.25 -29.63
C ASP A 458 -2.82 -7.77 -29.71
N ALA A 459 -1.53 -7.52 -29.48
CA ALA A 459 -0.97 -6.18 -29.48
C ALA A 459 -1.14 -5.46 -30.83
N SER A 460 -1.27 -6.21 -31.94
CA SER A 460 -1.55 -5.61 -33.26
C SER A 460 -2.94 -4.96 -33.36
N LEU A 461 -3.83 -5.26 -32.40
CA LEU A 461 -5.16 -4.68 -32.30
C LEU A 461 -5.23 -3.42 -31.42
N ARG A 462 -4.12 -3.00 -30.79
CA ARG A 462 -4.06 -1.81 -29.92
C ARG A 462 -4.16 -0.51 -30.74
N GLY A 463 -3.54 -0.44 -31.91
CA GLY A 463 -3.59 0.76 -32.77
C GLY A 463 -3.14 2.04 -32.03
N ASP A 464 -3.78 3.18 -32.32
CA ASP A 464 -3.49 4.48 -31.68
C ASP A 464 -4.10 4.63 -30.25
N ASP A 465 -4.51 3.53 -29.62
CA ASP A 465 -5.13 3.56 -28.29
C ASP A 465 -4.11 3.94 -27.22
N LYS A 466 -4.31 5.12 -26.64
CA LYS A 466 -3.40 5.70 -25.63
C LYS A 466 -3.52 5.07 -24.25
N ARG A 467 -4.40 4.07 -24.07
CA ARG A 467 -4.39 3.18 -22.91
C ARG A 467 -3.17 2.25 -22.89
N TRP A 468 -2.41 2.25 -23.99
CA TRP A 468 -1.23 1.43 -24.22
C TRP A 468 -0.04 2.30 -24.65
N VAL A 469 1.16 1.92 -24.23
CA VAL A 469 2.41 2.42 -24.76
C VAL A 469 2.47 2.10 -26.25
N GLN A 470 2.80 3.13 -27.01
CA GLN A 470 2.85 3.07 -28.47
C GLN A 470 4.23 2.62 -28.91
N GLU A 471 4.38 1.31 -29.13
CA GLU A 471 5.56 0.71 -29.75
C GLU A 471 5.30 0.30 -31.20
N ASP A 472 6.39 0.04 -31.95
CA ASP A 472 6.25 -0.59 -33.26
C ASP A 472 5.59 -1.98 -33.10
N PRO A 473 4.52 -2.30 -33.85
CA PRO A 473 3.83 -3.59 -33.73
C PRO A 473 4.75 -4.81 -33.89
N ASP A 474 5.85 -4.68 -34.63
CA ASP A 474 6.81 -5.77 -34.82
C ASP A 474 7.64 -6.05 -33.55
N CYS A 475 7.69 -5.14 -32.57
CA CYS A 475 8.37 -5.35 -31.28
C CYS A 475 7.72 -6.46 -30.45
N PHE A 476 6.40 -6.64 -30.53
CA PHE A 476 5.67 -7.67 -29.77
C PHE A 476 5.90 -9.10 -30.29
N ALA A 477 6.48 -9.25 -31.49
CA ALA A 477 6.84 -10.54 -32.06
C ALA A 477 8.23 -11.03 -31.58
N LEU A 478 9.00 -10.18 -30.91
CA LEU A 478 10.30 -10.54 -30.36
C LEU A 478 10.15 -11.46 -29.16
N ASP A 479 11.09 -12.39 -29.00
CA ASP A 479 11.15 -13.25 -27.82
C ASP A 479 12.19 -12.70 -26.84
N PHE A 480 11.75 -12.32 -25.64
CA PHE A 480 12.63 -11.72 -24.63
C PHE A 480 13.86 -12.59 -24.37
N ALA A 481 13.68 -13.90 -24.19
CA ALA A 481 14.75 -14.81 -23.79
C ALA A 481 15.80 -15.07 -24.89
N SER A 482 15.44 -14.95 -26.17
CA SER A 482 16.34 -15.25 -27.30
C SER A 482 16.78 -14.03 -28.11
N VAL A 483 16.11 -12.89 -27.97
CA VAL A 483 16.43 -11.66 -28.71
C VAL A 483 16.81 -10.51 -27.76
N CYS A 484 16.02 -10.24 -26.73
CA CYS A 484 16.20 -9.05 -25.88
C CYS A 484 17.19 -9.24 -24.72
N LYS A 485 17.31 -10.47 -24.18
CA LYS A 485 18.15 -10.78 -23.02
C LYS A 485 19.65 -10.50 -23.22
N ASP A 486 20.14 -10.61 -24.45
CA ASP A 486 21.57 -10.47 -24.77
C ASP A 486 21.95 -9.04 -25.23
N THR A 487 20.98 -8.11 -25.30
CA THR A 487 21.17 -6.74 -25.82
C THR A 487 21.35 -5.68 -24.74
N ASP A 488 21.91 -6.02 -23.57
CA ASP A 488 22.31 -5.15 -22.43
C ASP A 488 23.19 -3.92 -22.79
N SER A 489 23.38 -3.60 -24.08
CA SER A 489 24.12 -2.43 -24.50
C SER A 489 23.68 -1.89 -25.88
N VAL A 490 23.12 -0.68 -25.85
CA VAL A 490 23.34 0.46 -26.79
C VAL A 490 22.58 0.60 -28.12
N ASP A 491 21.79 -0.34 -28.62
CA ASP A 491 20.90 -0.04 -29.77
C ASP A 491 19.68 -0.96 -29.67
N ALA A 492 18.47 -0.40 -29.56
CA ALA A 492 17.21 -1.14 -29.74
C ALA A 492 17.35 -2.04 -30.99
N PRO A 493 16.77 -3.26 -31.01
CA PRO A 493 16.80 -4.09 -32.21
C PRO A 493 16.34 -3.26 -33.41
N THR A 494 17.28 -2.97 -34.32
CA THR A 494 17.02 -2.25 -35.58
C THR A 494 16.73 -3.24 -36.71
N ASP A 495 16.38 -4.48 -36.38
CA ASP A 495 16.02 -5.55 -37.34
C ASP A 495 15.06 -6.55 -36.67
N CYS A 496 13.75 -6.27 -36.73
CA CYS A 496 12.70 -7.09 -36.10
C CYS A 496 12.00 -8.05 -37.08
N ASP A 497 12.26 -7.97 -38.39
CA ASP A 497 11.61 -8.80 -39.41
C ASP A 497 12.45 -10.02 -39.85
N GLY A 498 13.71 -10.10 -39.42
CA GLY A 498 14.62 -11.22 -39.73
C GLY A 498 15.09 -11.28 -41.19
N GLU A 499 14.82 -10.25 -42.00
CA GLU A 499 15.23 -10.15 -43.41
C GLU A 499 16.50 -9.31 -43.60
N GLY A 500 17.00 -8.64 -42.54
CA GLY A 500 18.27 -7.96 -42.57
C GLY A 500 18.29 -6.79 -43.55
N THR A 501 17.64 -5.70 -43.17
CA THR A 501 18.16 -4.32 -43.18
C THR A 501 17.02 -3.33 -42.89
N GLU A 502 17.08 -2.72 -41.70
CA GLU A 502 16.23 -1.62 -41.18
C GLU A 502 14.87 -2.01 -40.57
N CYS A 503 14.78 -1.90 -39.24
CA CYS A 503 13.59 -1.47 -38.52
C CYS A 503 13.30 -0.02 -38.88
N ASP A 504 12.04 0.29 -39.13
CA ASP A 504 11.53 1.66 -39.18
C ASP A 504 11.11 2.20 -37.79
N GLY A 505 11.35 1.46 -36.70
CA GLY A 505 11.08 1.86 -35.30
C GLY A 505 12.17 1.46 -34.28
N VAL A 506 12.10 2.07 -33.07
CA VAL A 506 12.93 1.76 -31.90
C VAL A 506 12.14 0.79 -31.01
N CYS A 507 12.52 -0.49 -30.94
CA CYS A 507 11.92 -1.43 -29.99
C CYS A 507 12.56 -1.29 -28.60
N ASN A 508 11.79 -0.80 -27.64
CA ASN A 508 12.20 -0.81 -26.25
C ASN A 508 11.91 -2.20 -25.66
N CYS A 509 12.80 -3.16 -25.92
CA CYS A 509 12.67 -4.55 -25.47
C CYS A 509 12.26 -4.71 -23.99
N LEU A 510 12.69 -3.81 -23.11
CA LEU A 510 12.34 -3.88 -21.69
C LEU A 510 10.90 -3.43 -21.43
N GLN A 511 10.41 -2.42 -22.15
CA GLN A 511 9.04 -1.91 -22.07
C GLN A 511 8.04 -2.78 -22.85
N ALA A 512 8.42 -3.26 -24.04
CA ALA A 512 7.65 -4.20 -24.85
C ALA A 512 7.27 -5.49 -24.10
N HIS A 513 8.15 -5.94 -23.23
CA HIS A 513 8.03 -7.18 -22.46
C HIS A 513 7.54 -6.96 -21.02
N ALA A 514 7.48 -5.72 -20.54
CA ALA A 514 6.76 -5.30 -19.35
C ALA A 514 5.25 -5.18 -19.54
N ALA A 515 4.77 -5.21 -20.79
CA ALA A 515 3.35 -5.29 -21.12
C ALA A 515 2.84 -6.75 -20.98
N PRO A 516 2.30 -7.15 -19.83
CA PRO A 516 2.31 -8.53 -19.41
C PRO A 516 0.92 -9.12 -19.48
N TYR A 517 0.38 -9.16 -20.69
CA TYR A 517 -0.74 -10.02 -20.96
C TYR A 517 -0.40 -10.85 -22.19
N ARG A 518 0.54 -11.80 -22.02
CA ARG A 518 0.52 -13.00 -22.86
C ARG A 518 -0.74 -13.78 -22.50
N THR A 519 -1.88 -13.35 -23.03
CA THR A 519 -3.21 -14.02 -22.96
C THR A 519 -3.25 -15.40 -23.63
N SER A 520 -2.12 -16.09 -23.75
CA SER A 520 -2.11 -17.49 -24.11
C SER A 520 -2.49 -18.39 -22.93
N ASP A 521 -2.43 -17.90 -21.69
CA ASP A 521 -2.81 -18.62 -20.48
C ASP A 521 -4.11 -18.05 -19.86
N GLU A 522 -4.96 -18.93 -19.33
CA GLU A 522 -6.25 -18.59 -18.74
C GLU A 522 -6.04 -17.71 -17.49
N LEU A 523 -6.53 -16.46 -17.51
CA LEU A 523 -6.39 -15.55 -16.39
C LEU A 523 -7.13 -16.09 -15.15
N PRO A 524 -6.54 -15.97 -13.94
CA PRO A 524 -7.19 -16.38 -12.72
C PRO A 524 -8.46 -15.55 -12.46
N THR A 525 -9.39 -16.12 -11.68
CA THR A 525 -10.59 -15.38 -11.26
C THR A 525 -10.17 -14.19 -10.40
N PRO A 526 -10.59 -12.96 -10.73
CA PRO A 526 -10.19 -11.78 -9.96
C PRO A 526 -10.78 -11.81 -8.55
N ILE A 527 -10.06 -11.25 -7.58
CA ILE A 527 -10.43 -11.31 -6.15
C ILE A 527 -11.84 -10.76 -5.93
N VAL A 528 -12.21 -9.68 -6.63
CA VAL A 528 -13.55 -9.06 -6.52
C VAL A 528 -14.68 -10.06 -6.77
N ASP A 529 -14.50 -11.05 -7.64
CA ASP A 529 -15.54 -12.05 -7.93
C ASP A 529 -15.64 -13.12 -6.84
N LEU A 530 -14.59 -13.30 -6.05
CA LEU A 530 -14.52 -14.23 -4.92
C LEU A 530 -15.08 -13.63 -3.62
N LEU A 531 -15.23 -12.30 -3.54
CA LEU A 531 -15.77 -11.63 -2.35
C LEU A 531 -17.31 -11.64 -2.31
N PRO A 532 -17.93 -11.88 -1.13
CA PRO A 532 -19.36 -11.66 -0.93
C PRO A 532 -19.69 -10.16 -0.82
N GLY A 533 -20.98 -9.83 -0.65
CA GLY A 533 -21.44 -8.46 -0.37
C GLY A 533 -21.80 -7.65 -1.61
N THR A 534 -22.28 -6.42 -1.37
CA THR A 534 -22.70 -5.48 -2.41
C THR A 534 -21.52 -4.63 -2.86
N TYR A 535 -20.81 -4.05 -1.89
CA TYR A 535 -19.61 -3.27 -2.12
C TYR A 535 -18.40 -4.14 -1.80
N LYS A 536 -17.39 -4.11 -2.65
CA LYS A 536 -16.23 -5.00 -2.57
C LYS A 536 -14.98 -4.15 -2.77
N ALA A 537 -14.13 -4.09 -1.75
CA ALA A 537 -13.02 -3.16 -1.69
C ALA A 537 -11.68 -3.90 -1.55
N PRO A 538 -10.64 -3.49 -2.30
CA PRO A 538 -9.29 -3.94 -2.02
C PRO A 538 -8.78 -3.29 -0.73
N LEU A 539 -7.93 -4.03 -0.02
CA LEU A 539 -7.23 -3.52 1.15
C LEU A 539 -5.75 -3.95 1.09
N GLY A 540 -4.88 -3.03 0.69
CA GLY A 540 -3.46 -3.28 0.46
C GLY A 540 -2.59 -3.11 1.70
N ILE A 541 -1.36 -3.63 1.59
CA ILE A 541 -0.26 -3.51 2.55
C ILE A 541 -0.72 -3.90 3.96
N THR A 542 -1.39 -5.06 4.03
CA THR A 542 -1.96 -5.56 5.28
C THR A 542 -1.08 -6.57 6.00
N ASN A 543 -0.81 -6.30 7.28
CA ASN A 543 -0.18 -7.18 8.26
C ASN A 543 1.24 -7.69 7.92
N ALA A 544 1.74 -7.40 6.73
CA ALA A 544 3.12 -7.56 6.31
C ALA A 544 3.38 -6.64 5.11
N TYR A 545 4.66 -6.37 4.87
CA TYR A 545 5.14 -5.67 3.68
C TYR A 545 6.29 -6.49 3.07
N CYS A 546 6.07 -6.97 1.85
CA CYS A 546 7.04 -7.72 1.06
C CYS A 546 7.09 -7.17 -0.39
N GLY A 547 6.85 -5.87 -0.51
CA GLY A 547 6.80 -5.12 -1.77
C GLY A 547 5.63 -5.50 -2.68
N TYR A 548 5.86 -5.49 -3.99
CA TYR A 548 4.81 -5.66 -5.00
C TYR A 548 4.26 -7.08 -5.11
N ILE A 549 2.95 -7.17 -5.30
CA ILE A 549 2.25 -8.41 -5.61
C ILE A 549 1.94 -8.41 -7.11
N VAL A 550 2.96 -8.79 -7.87
CA VAL A 550 2.88 -8.88 -9.33
C VAL A 550 2.15 -10.18 -9.74
N PRO A 551 1.27 -10.16 -10.76
CA PRO A 551 0.67 -11.36 -11.32
C PRO A 551 1.74 -12.37 -11.78
N GLY A 552 1.51 -13.67 -11.55
CA GLY A 552 2.45 -14.71 -11.97
C GLY A 552 2.80 -14.69 -13.48
N PRO A 553 1.82 -14.48 -14.39
CA PRO A 553 2.10 -14.35 -15.83
C PRO A 553 2.89 -13.10 -16.23
N ASP A 554 2.94 -12.11 -15.35
CA ASP A 554 3.60 -10.82 -15.55
C ASP A 554 5.06 -10.86 -15.06
N PHE A 555 5.29 -11.54 -13.94
CA PHE A 555 6.58 -11.55 -13.27
C PHE A 555 7.77 -11.97 -14.17
N ASN A 556 8.66 -11.03 -14.45
CA ASN A 556 9.92 -11.31 -15.13
C ASN A 556 11.06 -11.71 -14.17
N THR A 557 11.31 -13.03 -14.04
CA THR A 557 12.39 -13.56 -13.17
C THR A 557 13.82 -13.24 -13.62
N PHE A 558 14.02 -12.67 -14.81
CA PHE A 558 15.36 -12.23 -15.25
C PHE A 558 15.72 -10.85 -14.68
N VAL A 559 14.74 -9.96 -14.52
CA VAL A 559 14.93 -8.59 -14.05
C VAL A 559 15.15 -8.61 -12.54
N ASN A 560 16.23 -7.97 -12.09
CA ASN A 560 16.64 -7.85 -10.69
C ASN A 560 17.70 -6.77 -10.54
N VAL A 561 18.10 -6.45 -9.29
CA VAL A 561 19.12 -5.42 -8.97
C VAL A 561 20.49 -5.56 -9.66
N THR A 562 20.79 -6.69 -10.31
CA THR A 562 22.03 -6.92 -11.06
C THR A 562 21.89 -6.81 -12.58
N THR A 563 20.68 -6.59 -13.10
CA THR A 563 20.35 -6.39 -14.51
C THR A 563 19.77 -4.98 -14.73
N ASP A 564 19.74 -4.49 -15.96
CA ASP A 564 19.13 -3.18 -16.29
C ASP A 564 17.60 -3.32 -16.40
N ASP A 565 16.84 -2.42 -15.78
CA ASP A 565 15.47 -2.73 -15.32
C ASP A 565 14.31 -2.21 -16.19
N GLY A 566 14.50 -1.25 -17.11
CA GLY A 566 13.40 -0.74 -17.94
C GLY A 566 12.11 -0.45 -17.16
N ASP A 567 10.94 -0.89 -17.66
CA ASP A 567 9.62 -0.69 -17.01
C ASP A 567 9.22 -1.84 -16.04
N HIS A 568 10.17 -2.68 -15.60
CA HIS A 568 9.95 -3.84 -14.71
C HIS A 568 10.42 -3.56 -13.26
N TYR A 569 10.11 -2.38 -12.75
CA TYR A 569 10.55 -1.94 -11.42
C TYR A 569 9.93 -2.77 -10.29
N GLU A 570 8.69 -3.23 -10.47
CA GLU A 570 7.92 -3.91 -9.44
C GLU A 570 8.47 -5.31 -9.14
N GLU A 571 8.98 -6.03 -10.13
CA GLU A 571 9.59 -7.35 -9.93
C GLU A 571 10.87 -7.27 -9.12
N THR A 572 11.66 -6.20 -9.28
CA THR A 572 12.88 -6.01 -8.48
C THR A 572 12.57 -5.67 -7.03
N ASN A 573 11.38 -5.12 -6.79
CA ASN A 573 10.81 -4.79 -5.50
C ASN A 573 9.74 -5.78 -5.04
N SER A 574 9.73 -7.00 -5.55
CA SER A 574 8.84 -8.08 -5.07
C SER A 574 9.63 -9.20 -4.41
N CYS A 575 9.20 -9.66 -3.24
CA CYS A 575 9.87 -10.74 -2.50
C CYS A 575 9.91 -12.08 -3.26
N THR A 576 8.90 -12.35 -4.11
CA THR A 576 8.78 -13.61 -4.81
C THR A 576 8.06 -13.51 -6.14
N SER A 577 8.55 -14.31 -7.08
CA SER A 577 7.88 -14.54 -8.37
C SER A 577 6.48 -15.15 -8.26
N SER A 578 6.13 -15.75 -7.11
CA SER A 578 4.87 -16.46 -6.90
C SER A 578 3.82 -15.66 -6.11
N PHE A 579 4.03 -14.37 -5.88
CA PHE A 579 3.26 -13.62 -4.87
C PHE A 579 1.78 -13.51 -5.27
N GLY A 580 1.49 -13.11 -6.51
CA GLY A 580 0.11 -13.05 -7.02
C GLY A 580 -0.63 -14.39 -6.91
N ASP A 581 0.04 -15.50 -7.25
CA ASP A 581 -0.54 -16.85 -7.19
C ASP A 581 -0.89 -17.26 -5.75
N LEU A 582 -0.03 -16.94 -4.79
CA LEU A 582 -0.26 -17.22 -3.36
C LEU A 582 -1.49 -16.47 -2.83
N VAL A 583 -1.60 -15.17 -3.18
CA VAL A 583 -2.72 -14.32 -2.78
C VAL A 583 -4.03 -14.83 -3.39
N LEU A 584 -4.05 -15.11 -4.70
CA LEU A 584 -5.22 -15.65 -5.38
C LEU A 584 -5.63 -17.02 -4.81
N GLY A 585 -4.66 -17.90 -4.55
CA GLY A 585 -4.90 -19.19 -3.91
C GLY A 585 -5.57 -19.05 -2.53
N ALA A 586 -5.15 -18.06 -1.73
CA ALA A 586 -5.76 -17.77 -0.44
C ALA A 586 -7.22 -17.29 -0.58
N PHE A 587 -7.54 -16.46 -1.58
CA PHE A 587 -8.92 -16.03 -1.82
C PHE A 587 -9.81 -17.14 -2.35
N HIS A 588 -9.28 -18.08 -3.15
CA HIS A 588 -10.01 -19.28 -3.52
C HIS A 588 -10.35 -20.14 -2.30
N GLU A 589 -9.40 -20.36 -1.38
CA GLU A 589 -9.67 -21.05 -0.11
C GLU A 589 -10.74 -20.32 0.72
N LEU A 590 -10.70 -18.98 0.76
CA LEU A 590 -11.68 -18.17 1.47
C LEU A 590 -13.05 -18.14 0.79
N ALA A 591 -13.17 -18.50 -0.48
CA ALA A 591 -14.45 -18.53 -1.19
C ALA A 591 -15.22 -19.85 -0.99
N GLU A 592 -14.52 -20.95 -0.68
CA GLU A 592 -15.08 -22.26 -0.34
C GLU A 592 -15.76 -22.28 1.05
#